data_AF-A0A2I1CX67-F1
#
_entry.id   AF-A0A2I1CX67-F1
#
_cell.length_a   1.000
_cell.length_b   1.000
_cell.length_c   1.000
_cell.angle_alpha   90.00
_cell.angle_beta   90.00
_cell.angle_gamma   90.00
#
_symmetry.space_group_name_H-M   'P 1'
#
loop_
_entity.id
_entity.type
_entity.pdbx_description
1 polymer ?
#
loop_
_entity_poly.entity_id
_entity_poly.type
_entity_poly.pdbx_seq_one_letter_code
_entity_poly.pdbx_strand_id
1 'polypeptide(L)'
;MHSKTLLCTEQVLKQSVYRTGVPKEMQGERLRKILSLPMIRRTVSSRIPFRTGEMIGASIPGIQCRKILIRADPSELGLYKLEAAPLYRGLMIQDERDPDCYVWNNRKLRKLVLDSTWLGFIWLAKSVGAEIVTNGLRCLAEGDLTGR
;
A
#
# COMPACT_ATOMS: atom_id res chain seq x y z
N MET A 1 -6.43 -29.34 25.77
CA MET A 1 -6.57 -28.88 24.37
C MET A 1 -5.41 -29.43 23.57
N HIS A 2 -5.66 -30.33 22.62
CA HIS A 2 -4.59 -30.88 21.78
C HIS A 2 -4.11 -29.78 20.83
N SER A 3 -2.85 -29.36 20.99
CA SER A 3 -2.18 -28.45 20.05
C SER A 3 -2.08 -29.17 18.71
N LYS A 4 -2.99 -28.87 17.78
CA LYS A 4 -2.90 -29.32 16.39
C LYS A 4 -1.79 -28.50 15.74
N THR A 5 -0.59 -29.07 15.67
CA THR A 5 0.57 -28.43 15.03
C THR A 5 0.28 -28.28 13.54
N LEU A 6 0.21 -27.04 13.07
CA LEU A 6 -0.07 -26.71 11.68
C LEU A 6 1.25 -26.80 10.89
N LEU A 7 1.52 -27.95 10.28
CA LEU A 7 2.68 -28.16 9.41
C LEU A 7 2.42 -27.52 8.04
N CYS A 8 2.55 -26.19 7.97
CA CYS A 8 2.44 -25.45 6.72
C CYS A 8 3.81 -25.40 6.01
N THR A 9 4.19 -26.49 5.35
CA THR A 9 5.37 -26.48 4.48
C THR A 9 5.03 -25.84 3.14
N GLU A 10 6.05 -25.31 2.46
CA GLU A 10 5.91 -24.70 1.13
C GLU A 10 5.27 -25.66 0.12
N GLN A 11 5.60 -26.96 0.21
CA GLN A 11 5.03 -28.00 -0.64
C GLN A 11 3.52 -28.13 -0.47
N VAL A 12 3.02 -28.13 0.78
CA VAL A 12 1.58 -28.24 1.06
C VAL A 12 0.85 -27.02 0.52
N LEU A 13 1.42 -25.81 0.65
CA LEU A 13 0.81 -24.60 0.10
C LEU A 13 0.78 -24.64 -1.44
N LYS A 14 1.85 -25.08 -2.10
CA LYS A 14 1.88 -25.23 -3.56
C LYS A 14 0.85 -26.24 -4.08
N GLN A 15 0.64 -27.33 -3.36
CA GLN A 15 -0.27 -28.40 -3.77
C GLN A 15 -1.74 -28.13 -3.42
N SER A 16 -2.03 -27.49 -2.29
CA SER A 16 -3.40 -27.30 -1.78
C SER A 16 -3.96 -25.91 -2.05
N VAL A 17 -3.13 -24.87 -2.01
CA VAL A 17 -3.54 -23.47 -2.20
C VAL A 17 -3.23 -23.01 -3.62
N TYR A 18 -1.97 -23.12 -4.05
CA TYR A 18 -1.49 -22.57 -5.33
C TYR A 18 -1.48 -23.58 -6.49
N ARG A 19 -2.33 -24.61 -6.42
CA ARG A 19 -2.39 -25.64 -7.47
C ARG A 19 -2.74 -25.01 -8.82
N THR A 20 -1.99 -25.38 -9.85
CA THR A 20 -2.27 -24.99 -11.24
C THR A 20 -3.70 -25.40 -11.63
N GLY A 21 -4.45 -24.47 -12.21
CA GLY A 21 -5.86 -24.64 -12.57
C GLY A 21 -6.88 -24.12 -11.55
N VAL A 22 -6.45 -23.64 -10.37
CA VAL A 22 -7.36 -22.99 -9.40
C VAL A 22 -7.39 -21.46 -9.64
N PRO A 23 -8.58 -20.84 -9.81
CA PRO A 23 -8.70 -19.38 -9.94
C PRO A 23 -8.12 -18.63 -8.74
N LYS A 24 -7.53 -17.44 -8.97
CA LYS A 24 -6.83 -16.66 -7.93
C LYS A 24 -7.73 -16.30 -6.76
N GLU A 25 -9.02 -16.07 -6.98
CA GLU A 25 -9.99 -15.79 -5.93
C GLU A 25 -10.11 -16.98 -4.94
N MET A 26 -10.20 -18.19 -5.49
CA MET A 26 -10.27 -19.43 -4.72
C MET A 26 -8.96 -19.72 -3.96
N GLN A 27 -7.80 -19.40 -4.55
CA GLN A 27 -6.51 -19.49 -3.85
C GLN A 27 -6.47 -18.55 -2.64
N GLY A 28 -6.96 -17.32 -2.80
CA GLY A 28 -7.07 -16.34 -1.71
C GLY A 28 -7.96 -16.82 -0.57
N GLU A 29 -9.11 -17.43 -0.89
CA GLU A 29 -10.03 -17.97 0.11
C GLU A 29 -9.44 -19.16 0.88
N ARG A 30 -8.73 -20.06 0.18
CA ARG A 30 -8.00 -21.17 0.83
C ARG A 30 -6.92 -20.64 1.78
N LEU A 31 -6.16 -19.64 1.35
CA LEU A 31 -5.13 -19.03 2.18
C LEU A 31 -5.73 -18.35 3.42
N ARG A 32 -6.88 -17.66 3.29
CA ARG A 32 -7.59 -17.07 4.45
C ARG A 32 -7.98 -18.12 5.48
N LYS A 33 -8.46 -19.29 5.05
CA LYS A 33 -8.82 -20.40 5.96
C LYS A 33 -7.62 -20.98 6.71
N ILE A 34 -6.46 -21.02 6.07
CA ILE A 34 -5.22 -21.44 6.73
C ILE A 34 -4.78 -20.38 7.74
N LEU A 35 -4.77 -19.11 7.32
CA LEU A 35 -4.33 -18.01 8.16
C LEU A 35 -5.30 -17.71 9.32
N SER A 36 -6.58 -18.04 9.22
CA SER A 36 -7.53 -17.80 10.33
C SER A 36 -7.21 -18.60 11.59
N LEU A 37 -6.38 -19.65 11.49
CA LEU A 37 -5.98 -20.47 12.63
C LEU A 37 -4.82 -19.83 13.44
N PRO A 38 -3.68 -19.44 12.84
CA PRO A 38 -2.60 -18.78 13.57
C PRO A 38 -2.71 -17.24 13.64
N MET A 39 -3.44 -16.60 12.72
CA MET A 39 -3.44 -15.15 12.57
C MET A 39 -4.68 -14.52 13.20
N ILE A 40 -4.46 -13.73 14.25
CA ILE A 40 -5.47 -12.80 14.75
C ILE A 40 -5.33 -11.51 13.96
N ARG A 41 -6.33 -11.20 13.12
CA ARG A 41 -6.42 -9.91 12.41
C ARG A 41 -7.43 -9.01 13.10
N ARG A 42 -7.01 -7.80 13.48
CA ARG A 42 -7.90 -6.73 13.96
C ARG A 42 -7.88 -5.58 12.96
N THR A 43 -9.02 -4.94 12.79
CA THR A 43 -9.22 -3.74 11.98
C THR A 43 -9.66 -2.58 12.87
N VAL A 44 -9.59 -1.36 12.36
CA VAL A 44 -10.19 -0.20 13.02
C VAL A 44 -11.69 -0.39 13.28
N SER A 45 -12.36 -1.24 12.49
CA SER A 45 -13.78 -1.60 12.69
C SER A 45 -14.03 -2.75 13.65
N SER A 46 -12.99 -3.42 14.16
CA SER A 46 -13.14 -4.53 15.10
C SER A 46 -13.62 -4.04 16.47
N ARG A 47 -14.27 -4.90 17.26
CA ARG A 47 -14.81 -4.57 18.60
C ARG A 47 -14.18 -5.46 19.66
N ILE A 48 -14.00 -4.94 20.86
CA ILE A 48 -13.56 -5.71 22.03
C ILE A 48 -14.80 -6.22 22.78
N PRO A 49 -15.05 -7.54 22.84
CA PRO A 49 -16.34 -8.06 23.30
C PRO A 49 -16.53 -8.08 24.83
N PHE A 50 -15.53 -7.67 25.63
CA PHE A 50 -15.54 -7.86 27.09
C PHE A 50 -15.72 -6.60 27.94
N ARG A 51 -15.75 -5.39 27.36
CA ARG A 51 -15.81 -4.14 28.17
C ARG A 51 -16.90 -3.16 27.78
N THR A 52 -16.99 -2.78 26.51
CA THR A 52 -17.93 -1.72 26.08
C THR A 52 -18.59 -1.98 24.74
N GLY A 53 -18.11 -2.99 23.98
CA GLY A 53 -18.53 -3.19 22.59
C GLY A 53 -18.08 -2.06 21.66
N GLU A 54 -17.26 -1.11 22.15
CA GLU A 54 -16.73 -0.03 21.36
C GLU A 54 -15.82 -0.55 20.27
N MET A 55 -15.93 0.11 19.13
CA MET A 55 -15.09 -0.12 17.98
C MET A 55 -13.66 0.35 18.31
N ILE A 56 -12.63 -0.45 17.99
CA ILE A 56 -11.23 -0.11 18.25
C ILE A 56 -10.87 1.26 17.63
N GLY A 57 -11.45 1.57 16.48
CA GLY A 57 -11.28 2.84 15.79
C GLY A 57 -12.22 3.96 16.24
N ALA A 58 -13.05 3.78 17.26
CA ALA A 58 -13.99 4.81 17.71
C ALA A 58 -13.27 6.10 18.17
N SER A 59 -12.10 5.95 18.78
CA SER A 59 -11.24 7.07 19.19
C SER A 59 -10.19 7.46 18.14
N ILE A 60 -10.11 6.73 17.02
CA ILE A 60 -9.16 7.03 15.94
C ILE A 60 -9.88 7.94 14.95
N PRO A 61 -9.42 9.18 14.74
CA PRO A 61 -10.02 10.04 13.72
C PRO A 61 -9.99 9.34 12.37
N GLY A 62 -11.09 9.46 11.61
CA GLY A 62 -11.21 8.82 10.30
C GLY A 62 -10.02 9.16 9.41
N ILE A 63 -9.55 8.19 8.61
CA ILE A 63 -8.44 8.41 7.69
C ILE A 63 -8.81 9.55 6.74
N GLN A 64 -8.11 10.68 6.87
CA GLN A 64 -8.24 11.78 5.93
C GLN A 64 -7.26 11.57 4.79
N CYS A 65 -7.78 11.28 3.60
CA CYS A 65 -6.99 11.19 2.39
C CYS A 65 -7.21 12.46 1.57
N ARG A 66 -6.19 13.31 1.47
CA ARG A 66 -6.19 14.47 0.58
C ARG A 66 -5.33 14.17 -0.63
N LYS A 67 -5.92 14.18 -1.82
CA LYS A 67 -5.17 14.13 -3.08
C LYS A 67 -4.58 15.52 -3.33
N ILE A 68 -3.28 15.57 -3.53
CA ILE A 68 -2.56 16.80 -3.86
C ILE A 68 -2.11 16.69 -5.31
N LEU A 69 -2.61 17.60 -6.15
CA LEU A 69 -2.15 17.74 -7.53
C LEU A 69 -0.89 18.60 -7.53
N ILE A 70 0.24 17.95 -7.76
CA ILE A 70 1.55 18.58 -7.82
C ILE A 70 1.74 19.21 -9.20
N ARG A 71 2.11 20.49 -9.23
CA ARG A 71 2.63 21.15 -10.45
C ARG A 71 4.15 21.09 -10.36
N ALA A 72 4.75 20.13 -11.06
CA ALA A 72 6.20 20.06 -11.20
C ALA A 72 6.72 21.27 -11.96
N ASP A 73 7.87 21.79 -11.55
CA ASP A 73 8.56 22.83 -12.29
C ASP A 73 8.98 22.30 -13.68
N PRO A 74 9.00 23.12 -14.74
CA PRO A 74 9.44 22.65 -16.07
C PRO A 74 10.83 22.01 -16.06
N SER A 75 11.75 22.47 -15.20
CA SER A 75 13.09 21.87 -15.08
C SER A 75 13.06 20.48 -14.45
N GLU A 76 12.28 20.32 -13.37
CA GLU A 76 12.04 19.05 -12.68
C GLU A 76 11.38 18.03 -13.60
N LEU A 77 10.37 18.46 -14.37
CA LEU A 77 9.70 17.63 -15.36
C LEU A 77 10.64 17.26 -16.52
N GLY A 78 11.51 18.18 -16.93
CA GLY A 78 12.52 17.94 -17.96
C GLY A 78 13.51 16.85 -17.54
N LEU A 79 14.04 16.95 -16.32
CA LEU A 79 14.95 15.96 -15.75
C LEU A 79 14.26 14.60 -15.59
N TYR A 80 13.04 14.58 -15.05
CA TYR A 80 12.25 13.35 -14.94
C TYR A 80 12.05 12.68 -16.31
N LYS A 81 11.71 13.44 -17.36
CA LYS A 81 11.53 12.89 -18.70
C LYS A 81 12.82 12.28 -19.26
N LEU A 82 13.96 12.92 -19.04
CA LEU A 82 15.27 12.41 -19.46
C LEU A 82 15.59 11.07 -18.78
N GLU A 83 15.39 10.98 -17.47
CA GLU A 83 15.64 9.75 -16.70
C GLU A 83 14.60 8.65 -16.95
N ALA A 84 13.35 9.03 -17.21
CA ALA A 84 12.25 8.10 -17.47
C ALA A 84 12.29 7.51 -18.89
N ALA A 85 12.80 8.27 -19.87
CA ALA A 85 12.90 7.85 -21.28
C ALA A 85 13.47 6.43 -21.48
N PRO A 86 14.64 6.06 -20.91
CA PRO A 86 15.19 4.71 -21.07
C PRO A 86 14.36 3.62 -20.37
N LEU A 87 13.55 3.99 -19.37
CA LEU A 87 12.74 3.04 -18.59
C LEU A 87 11.43 2.68 -19.30
N TYR A 88 10.90 3.54 -20.17
CA TYR A 88 9.71 3.24 -20.96
C TYR A 88 9.95 2.13 -21.99
N ARG A 89 11.14 2.05 -22.57
CA ARG A 89 11.48 1.01 -23.54
C ARG A 89 11.49 -0.34 -22.84
N GLY A 90 10.62 -1.27 -23.25
CA GLY A 90 10.49 -2.59 -22.61
C GLY A 90 9.97 -2.52 -21.17
N LEU A 91 9.13 -1.51 -20.88
CA LEU A 91 8.39 -1.41 -19.63
C LEU A 91 7.30 -2.49 -19.55
N MET A 92 6.68 -2.81 -20.68
CA MET A 92 5.89 -4.04 -20.86
C MET A 92 6.80 -5.11 -21.47
N ILE A 93 6.80 -6.28 -20.86
CA ILE A 93 7.49 -7.48 -21.36
C ILE A 93 6.46 -8.59 -21.51
N GLN A 94 6.67 -9.49 -22.46
CA GLN A 94 5.85 -10.68 -22.62
C GLN A 94 6.12 -11.64 -21.45
N ASP A 95 5.08 -12.28 -20.91
CA ASP A 95 5.26 -13.29 -19.86
C ASP A 95 5.96 -14.52 -20.46
N GLU A 96 6.98 -15.04 -19.77
CA GLU A 96 7.69 -16.25 -20.18
C GLU A 96 6.78 -17.50 -20.13
N ARG A 97 5.71 -17.45 -19.33
CA ARG A 97 4.79 -18.57 -19.12
C ARG A 97 3.57 -18.53 -20.04
N ASP A 98 3.22 -17.36 -20.53
CA ASP A 98 2.04 -17.13 -21.36
C ASP A 98 2.36 -16.08 -22.43
N PRO A 99 2.65 -16.50 -23.67
CA PRO A 99 2.98 -15.59 -24.76
C PRO A 99 1.88 -14.58 -25.08
N ASP A 100 0.62 -14.86 -24.76
CA ASP A 100 -0.47 -13.90 -25.02
C ASP A 100 -0.62 -12.86 -23.89
N CYS A 101 0.15 -13.02 -22.81
CA CYS A 101 0.12 -12.13 -21.66
C CYS A 101 1.31 -11.16 -21.67
N TYR A 102 1.03 -9.86 -21.51
CA TYR A 102 2.04 -8.84 -21.25
C TYR A 102 2.03 -8.45 -19.78
N VAL A 103 3.20 -8.44 -19.16
CA VAL A 103 3.40 -8.07 -17.76
C VAL A 103 4.30 -6.85 -17.66
N TRP A 104 4.11 -6.09 -16.59
CA TRP A 104 5.00 -4.99 -16.27
C TRP A 104 6.38 -5.50 -15.87
N ASN A 105 7.42 -4.92 -16.47
CA ASN A 105 8.78 -5.07 -15.99
C ASN A 105 8.89 -4.35 -14.63
N ASN A 106 8.68 -5.13 -13.56
CA ASN A 106 8.63 -4.61 -12.19
C ASN A 106 9.89 -3.84 -11.79
N ARG A 107 11.06 -4.16 -12.36
CA ARG A 107 12.30 -3.43 -12.07
C ARG A 107 12.23 -2.00 -12.61
N LYS A 108 11.77 -1.83 -13.85
CA LYS A 108 11.62 -0.50 -14.48
C LYS A 108 10.45 0.27 -13.89
N LEU A 109 9.32 -0.42 -13.68
CA LEU A 109 8.14 0.17 -13.07
C LEU A 109 8.44 0.73 -11.67
N ARG A 110 9.13 -0.04 -10.81
CA ARG A 110 9.52 0.43 -9.48
C ARG A 110 10.39 1.68 -9.53
N LYS A 111 11.33 1.75 -10.47
CA LYS A 111 12.20 2.92 -10.64
C LYS A 111 11.39 4.15 -11.06
N LEU A 112 10.52 4.03 -12.07
CA LEU A 112 9.61 5.11 -12.48
C LEU A 112 8.70 5.60 -11.35
N VAL A 113 8.15 4.66 -10.56
CA VAL A 113 7.31 4.99 -9.40
C VAL A 113 8.13 5.69 -8.33
N LEU A 114 9.36 5.24 -8.06
CA LEU A 114 10.25 5.87 -7.09
C LEU A 114 10.59 7.30 -7.53
N ASP A 115 10.99 7.49 -8.77
CA ASP A 115 11.39 8.80 -9.31
C ASP A 115 10.23 9.81 -9.28
N SER A 116 9.03 9.38 -9.68
CA SER A 116 7.81 10.21 -9.62
C SER A 116 7.35 10.50 -8.19
N THR A 117 7.47 9.55 -7.27
CA THR A 117 7.15 9.76 -5.85
C THR A 117 8.13 10.72 -5.21
N TRP A 118 9.44 10.56 -5.50
CA TRP A 118 10.49 11.43 -4.98
C TRP A 118 10.30 12.88 -5.44
N LEU A 119 9.93 13.08 -6.70
CA LEU A 119 9.57 14.41 -7.22
C LEU A 119 8.41 15.03 -6.42
N GLY A 120 7.40 14.23 -6.10
CA GLY A 120 6.29 14.67 -5.27
C GLY A 120 6.71 15.05 -3.85
N PHE A 121 7.67 14.34 -3.25
CA PHE A 121 8.22 14.70 -1.94
C PHE A 121 9.04 15.98 -1.97
N ILE A 122 9.85 16.20 -3.00
CA ILE A 122 10.58 17.48 -3.17
C ILE A 122 9.58 18.64 -3.25
N TRP A 123 8.53 18.49 -4.05
CA TRP A 123 7.48 19.50 -4.15
C TRP A 123 6.76 19.72 -2.82
N LEU A 124 6.42 18.65 -2.10
CA LEU A 124 5.78 18.75 -0.79
C LEU A 124 6.68 19.45 0.22
N ALA A 125 7.98 19.14 0.25
CA ALA A 125 8.92 19.80 1.13
C ALA A 125 9.04 21.31 0.85
N LYS A 126 8.95 21.72 -0.42
CA LYS A 126 8.92 23.14 -0.82
C LYS A 126 7.58 23.82 -0.50
N SER A 127 6.47 23.11 -0.64
CA SER A 127 5.12 23.67 -0.54
C SER A 127 4.57 23.67 0.89
N VAL A 128 5.03 22.75 1.72
CA VAL A 128 4.72 22.69 3.15
C VAL A 128 5.68 23.63 3.85
N GLY A 129 5.34 24.93 3.88
CA GLY A 129 6.06 25.90 4.67
C GLY A 129 6.02 25.54 6.16
N ALA A 130 7.14 25.75 6.87
CA ALA A 130 7.24 25.51 8.31
C ALA A 130 6.16 26.26 9.12
N GLU A 131 5.67 27.40 8.62
CA GLU A 131 4.60 28.19 9.24
C GLU A 131 3.25 27.46 9.27
N ILE A 132 2.90 26.71 8.22
CA ILE A 132 1.64 25.94 8.17
C ILE A 132 1.73 24.74 9.11
N VAL A 133 2.91 24.11 9.21
CA VAL A 133 3.14 23.00 10.13
C VAL A 133 3.17 23.47 11.58
N THR A 134 3.85 24.58 11.87
CA THR A 134 3.90 25.15 13.23
C THR A 134 2.53 25.65 13.68
N ASN A 135 1.77 26.31 12.80
CA ASN A 135 0.37 26.65 13.09
C ASN A 135 -0.49 25.39 13.26
N GLY A 136 -0.34 24.38 12.41
CA GLY A 136 -1.06 23.11 12.57
C GLY A 136 -0.72 22.39 13.87
N LEU A 137 0.54 22.37 14.28
CA LEU A 137 1.01 21.81 15.55
C LEU A 137 0.50 22.62 16.75
N ARG A 138 0.45 23.94 16.64
CA ARG A 138 -0.13 24.82 17.67
C ARG A 138 -1.63 24.58 17.82
N CYS A 139 -2.38 24.56 16.71
CA CYS A 139 -3.81 24.27 16.71
C CYS A 139 -4.09 22.85 17.26
N LEU A 140 -3.23 21.87 16.95
CA LEU A 140 -3.32 20.52 17.52
C LEU A 140 -3.09 20.51 19.05
N ALA A 141 -2.13 21.29 19.54
CA ALA A 141 -1.87 21.43 20.98
C ALA A 141 -3.01 22.15 21.72
N GLU A 142 -3.70 23.06 21.03
CA GLU A 142 -4.87 23.80 21.52
C GLU A 142 -6.18 23.01 21.39
N GLY A 143 -6.15 21.83 20.76
CA GLY A 143 -7.31 20.95 20.58
C GLY A 143 -8.27 21.37 19.46
N ASP A 144 -7.86 22.31 18.60
CA ASP A 144 -8.68 22.86 17.53
C ASP A 144 -8.21 22.36 16.15
N LEU A 145 -8.99 21.47 15.55
CA LEU A 145 -8.62 20.80 14.28
C LEU A 145 -8.94 21.64 13.03
N THR A 146 -9.53 22.83 13.19
CA THR A 146 -10.13 23.56 12.05
C THR A 146 -9.38 24.79 11.58
N GLY A 147 -8.29 25.20 12.25
CA GLY A 147 -7.33 26.21 11.79
C GLY A 147 -7.91 27.24 10.80
N ARG A 148 -8.80 28.11 11.29
CA ARG A 148 -9.25 29.28 10.53
C ARG A 148 -8.22 30.40 10.64
#